data_AF-A0A4R4WLD2-F1
#
_entry.id   AF-A0A4R4WLD2-F1
#
_cell.length_a   1.000
_cell.length_b   1.000
_cell.length_c   1.000
_cell.angle_alpha   90.00
_cell.angle_beta   90.00
_cell.angle_gamma   90.00
#
_symmetry.space_group_name_H-M   'P 1'
#
loop_
_entity.id
_entity.type
_entity.pdbx_description
1 polymer ?
#
loop_
_entity_poly.entity_id
_entity_poly.type
_entity_poly.pdbx_seq_one_letter_code
_entity_poly.pdbx_strand_id
1 'polypeptide(L)' 'ETDDLPALHTFTRGVRRDQDAVTNGLTLPHSSGAVEGNVCRVKALKRQMFGRANLDLLRKRILLA' A
#
# COMPACT_ATOMS: atom_id res chain seq x y z
N GLU A 1 14.00 18.41 -14.53
CA GLU A 1 12.97 18.95 -13.62
C GLU A 1 13.07 20.47 -13.65
N THR A 2 12.68 21.09 -14.77
CA THR A 2 12.86 22.53 -15.04
C THR A 2 11.53 23.23 -15.35
N ASP A 3 10.45 22.47 -15.49
CA ASP A 3 9.07 22.95 -15.54
C ASP A 3 8.51 23.15 -14.12
N ASP A 4 7.42 23.92 -13.99
CA ASP A 4 6.76 24.19 -12.71
C ASP A 4 5.70 23.13 -12.35
N LEU A 5 6.13 21.86 -12.27
CA LEU A 5 5.28 20.72 -11.91
C LEU A 5 5.83 19.97 -10.68
N PRO A 6 5.77 20.57 -9.47
CA PRO A 6 6.42 20.02 -8.28
C PRO A 6 5.91 18.62 -7.87
N ALA A 7 4.63 18.32 -8.12
CA ALA A 7 4.05 17.00 -7.87
C ALA A 7 4.66 15.92 -8.79
N LEU A 8 4.84 16.23 -10.07
CA LEU A 8 5.42 15.29 -11.04
C LEU A 8 6.91 15.06 -10.77
N HIS A 9 7.64 16.11 -10.40
CA HIS A 9 9.03 15.98 -9.98
C HIS A 9 9.17 15.09 -8.75
N THR A 10 8.28 15.26 -7.76
CA THR A 10 8.28 14.39 -6.57
C THR A 10 7.99 12.93 -6.91
N PHE A 11 7.00 12.69 -7.77
CA PHE A 11 6.68 11.35 -8.25
C PHE A 11 7.87 10.70 -8.99
N THR A 12 8.44 11.40 -9.98
CA THR A 12 9.55 10.84 -10.78
C THR A 12 10.81 10.62 -9.95
N ARG A 13 11.10 11.47 -8.95
CA ARG A 13 12.18 11.21 -7.98
C ARG A 13 11.91 9.96 -7.14
N GLY A 14 10.66 9.75 -6.70
CA GLY A 14 10.27 8.53 -6.00
C GLY A 14 10.51 7.28 -6.86
N VAL A 15 10.03 7.30 -8.11
CA VAL A 15 10.24 6.20 -9.07
C VAL A 15 11.73 5.94 -9.32
N ARG A 16 12.55 6.98 -9.50
CA ARG A 16 14.01 6.83 -9.67
C ARG A 16 14.69 6.27 -8.42
N ARG A 17 14.24 6.68 -7.22
CA ARG A 17 14.77 6.18 -5.95
C ARG A 17 14.51 4.68 -5.79
N ASP A 18 13.35 4.21 -6.23
CA ASP A 18 12.92 2.81 -6.10
C ASP A 18 13.06 2.04 -7.44
N GLN A 19 14.00 2.45 -8.31
CA GLN A 19 14.15 1.92 -9.67
C GLN A 19 14.18 0.39 -9.70
N ASP A 20 15.03 -0.24 -8.88
CA ASP A 20 15.18 -1.70 -8.85
C ASP A 20 13.86 -2.40 -8.47
N ALA A 21 13.13 -1.85 -7.51
CA ALA A 21 11.84 -2.40 -7.10
C ALA A 21 10.78 -2.27 -8.21
N VAL A 22 10.75 -1.12 -8.90
CA VAL A 22 9.85 -0.89 -10.04
C VAL A 22 10.20 -1.83 -11.20
N THR A 23 11.47 -1.98 -11.53
CA THR A 23 11.92 -2.92 -12.57
C THR A 23 11.53 -4.34 -12.21
N ASN A 24 11.82 -4.78 -10.98
CA ASN A 24 11.46 -6.13 -10.51
C ASN A 24 9.94 -6.37 -10.52
N GLY A 25 9.14 -5.38 -10.13
CA GLY A 25 7.68 -5.47 -10.17
C GLY A 25 7.10 -5.60 -11.58
N LEU A 26 7.84 -5.21 -12.61
CA LEU A 26 7.43 -5.32 -14.01
C LEU A 26 8.01 -6.55 -14.73
N THR A 27 9.17 -7.07 -14.27
CA THR A 27 9.89 -8.15 -14.95
C THR A 27 9.75 -9.51 -14.29
N LEU A 28 9.55 -9.56 -12.98
CA LEU A 28 9.41 -10.82 -12.24
C LEU A 28 7.95 -11.27 -12.21
N PRO A 29 7.69 -12.58 -12.06
CA PRO A 29 6.33 -13.11 -11.96
C PRO A 29 5.67 -12.84 -10.59
N HIS A 30 6.37 -12.15 -9.68
CA HIS A 30 5.90 -11.89 -8.33
C HIS A 30 4.99 -10.66 -8.30
N SER A 31 3.89 -10.74 -7.54
CA SER A 31 2.95 -9.64 -7.36
C SER A 31 2.65 -9.40 -5.88
N SER A 32 2.61 -8.13 -5.49
CA SER A 32 2.15 -7.70 -4.17
C SER A 32 0.63 -7.74 -4.00
N GLY A 33 -0.14 -8.06 -5.05
CA GLY A 33 -1.60 -7.96 -5.06
C GLY A 33 -2.31 -8.74 -3.94
N ALA A 34 -1.85 -9.95 -3.64
CA ALA A 34 -2.41 -10.73 -2.53
C ALA A 34 -2.15 -10.08 -1.16
N VAL A 35 -0.95 -9.52 -0.98
CA VAL A 35 -0.57 -8.81 0.26
C VAL A 35 -1.36 -7.51 0.38
N GLU A 36 -1.46 -6.74 -0.70
CA GLU A 36 -2.22 -5.49 -0.74
C GLU A 36 -3.72 -5.72 -0.53
N GLY A 37 -4.28 -6.80 -1.08
CA GLY A 37 -5.66 -7.22 -0.84
C GLY A 37 -5.92 -7.47 0.65
N ASN A 38 -5.02 -8.21 1.32
CA ASN A 38 -5.11 -8.42 2.76
C ASN A 38 -5.01 -7.10 3.55
N VAL A 39 -4.08 -6.21 3.18
CA VAL A 39 -3.96 -4.88 3.81
C VAL A 39 -5.23 -4.06 3.60
N CYS A 40 -5.82 -4.09 2.41
CA CYS A 40 -7.07 -3.40 2.11
C CYS A 40 -8.22 -3.93 2.96
N ARG A 41 -8.36 -5.26 3.09
CA ARG A 41 -9.35 -5.91 3.96
C ARG A 41 -9.21 -5.47 5.42
N VAL A 42 -7.97 -5.48 5.94
CA VAL A 42 -7.68 -5.04 7.32
C VAL A 42 -8.05 -3.57 7.51
N LYS A 43 -7.67 -2.69 6.56
CA LYS A 43 -8.03 -1.26 6.60
C LYS A 43 -9.54 -1.06 6.55
N ALA A 44 -10.26 -1.85 5.75
CA ALA A 44 -11.72 -1.80 5.66
C ALA A 44 -12.37 -2.19 6.99
N LEU A 45 -11.97 -3.30 7.62
CA LEU A 45 -12.47 -3.73 8.92
C LEU A 45 -12.23 -2.68 10.02
N LYS A 46 -11.05 -2.06 10.04
CA LYS A 46 -10.74 -0.97 10.98
C LYS A 46 -11.61 0.27 10.73
N ARG A 47 -11.88 0.62 9.46
CA ARG A 47 -12.75 1.75 9.07
C ARG A 47 -14.21 1.52 9.42
N GLN A 48 -14.74 0.29 9.30
CA GLN A 48 -16.09 -0.06 9.77
C GLN A 48 -16.29 0.21 11.26
N MET A 49 -15.20 0.27 12.03
CA MET A 49 -15.21 0.56 13.47
C MET A 49 -14.86 2.02 13.78
N PHE A 50 -14.86 2.90 12.78
CA PHE A 50 -14.47 4.30 12.91
C PHE A 50 -13.09 4.48 13.56
N GLY A 51 -12.16 3.55 13.30
CA GLY A 51 -10.81 3.57 13.86
C GLY A 51 -10.71 3.17 15.34
N ARG A 52 -11.80 2.78 16.00
CA ARG A 52 -11.85 2.45 17.43
C ARG A 52 -11.41 1.02 17.78
N ALA A 53 -10.94 0.26 16.80
CA ALA A 53 -10.43 -1.08 17.02
C ALA A 53 -8.96 -1.03 17.49
N ASN A 54 -8.72 -1.41 18.75
CA ASN A 54 -7.38 -1.76 19.21
C ASN A 54 -6.90 -3.06 18.53
N LEU A 55 -5.62 -3.40 18.68
CA LEU A 55 -5.04 -4.55 17.96
C LEU A 55 -5.73 -5.87 18.30
N ASP A 56 -6.07 -6.11 19.57
CA ASP A 56 -6.74 -7.34 20.00
C ASP A 56 -8.12 -7.51 19.36
N LEU A 57 -8.91 -6.43 19.32
CA LEU A 57 -10.23 -6.43 18.72
C LEU A 57 -10.15 -6.56 17.20
N LEU A 58 -9.21 -5.86 16.55
CA LEU A 58 -8.98 -5.98 15.12
C LEU A 58 -8.56 -7.40 14.74
N ARG A 59 -7.69 -8.03 15.52
CA ARG A 59 -7.27 -9.43 15.32
C ARG A 59 -8.46 -10.38 15.40
N LYS A 60 -9.31 -10.26 16.42
CA LYS A 60 -10.54 -11.06 16.54
C LYS A 60 -11.42 -10.90 15.30
N ARG A 61 -11.63 -9.67 14.83
CA ARG A 61 -12.43 -9.42 13.62
C ARG A 61 -11.81 -9.95 12.33
N ILE A 62 -10.48 -9.96 12.21
CA ILE A 62 -9.78 -10.50 11.04
C ILE A 62 -9.92 -12.02 10.96
N LEU A 63 -9.88 -12.71 12.11
CA LEU A 63 -9.94 -14.18 12.21
C LEU A 63 -11.37 -14.73 12.14
N LEU A 64 -12.37 -13.95 12.55
CA LEU A 64 -13.78 -14.36 12.58
C LEU A 64 -14.60 -13.90 11.35
N ALA A 65 -14.01 -13.10 10.46
CA ALA A 65 -14.63 -12.62 9.22
C ALA A 65 -14.15 -13.43 8.02
#